data_AF-A0AAV5ZAH7-F1
#
_entry.id   AF-A0AAV5ZAH7-F1
#
_cell.length_a   1.000
_cell.length_b   1.000
_cell.length_c   1.000
_cell.angle_alpha   90.00
_cell.angle_beta   90.00
_cell.angle_gamma   90.00
#
_symmetry.space_group_name_H-M   'P 1'
#
loop_
_entity.id
_entity.type
_entity.pdbx_description
1 polymer ?
#
loop_
_entity_poly.entity_id
_entity_poly.type
_entity_poly.pdbx_seq_one_letter_code
_entity_poly.pdbx_strand_id
1 'polypeptide(L)'
;MLRVGAATTLVLALIACDSPKPPKTSADRVAKAEAAMEECKKRQGLEGIATPTGVVMDDPATRGQEMTPELAGQLRLKIQCRLELDELLAARKP
;
A
#
# COMPACT_ATOMS: atom_id res chain seq x y z
N MET A 1 53.46 -17.61 -28.00
CA MET A 1 53.13 -18.13 -26.66
C MET A 1 51.97 -17.32 -26.12
N LEU A 2 50.84 -17.99 -25.86
CA LEU A 2 49.55 -17.45 -25.41
C LEU A 2 49.59 -17.04 -23.92
N ARG A 3 49.05 -15.85 -23.59
CA ARG A 3 48.26 -15.53 -22.37
C ARG A 3 47.45 -14.25 -22.69
N VAL A 4 46.21 -14.32 -23.22
CA VAL A 4 44.94 -14.49 -22.47
C VAL A 4 45.04 -13.77 -21.13
N GLY A 5 44.55 -12.54 -20.96
CA GLY A 5 43.14 -12.18 -21.03
C GLY A 5 42.66 -11.98 -19.60
N ALA A 6 42.53 -10.73 -19.15
CA ALA A 6 41.95 -10.39 -17.84
C ALA A 6 40.91 -9.29 -18.05
N ALA A 7 39.90 -9.65 -18.84
CA ALA A 7 38.64 -8.93 -18.91
C ALA A 7 37.66 -9.61 -17.95
N THR A 8 37.08 -8.80 -17.06
CA THR A 8 35.69 -8.92 -16.60
C THR A 8 35.29 -10.18 -15.84
N THR A 9 35.26 -10.08 -14.50
CA THR A 9 34.33 -10.88 -13.68
C THR A 9 33.95 -10.13 -12.40
N LEU A 10 33.20 -9.03 -12.58
CA LEU A 10 32.31 -8.50 -11.55
C LEU A 10 31.05 -9.39 -11.55
N VAL A 11 31.16 -10.62 -11.04
CA VAL A 11 30.07 -11.61 -11.04
C VAL A 11 29.34 -11.55 -9.71
N LEU A 12 28.22 -10.83 -9.73
CA LEU A 12 26.95 -11.17 -9.09
C LEU A 12 27.02 -11.77 -7.66
N ALA A 13 27.16 -10.89 -6.66
CA ALA A 13 26.71 -11.16 -5.29
C ALA A 13 25.26 -10.69 -5.05
N LEU A 14 24.45 -10.59 -6.11
CA LEU A 14 22.99 -10.47 -6.02
C LEU A 14 22.42 -11.88 -6.06
N ILE A 15 22.59 -12.60 -4.96
CA ILE A 15 21.74 -13.75 -4.65
C ILE A 15 20.37 -13.14 -4.35
N ALA A 16 19.62 -12.85 -5.42
CA ALA A 16 18.20 -12.60 -5.32
C ALA A 16 17.61 -13.78 -4.54
N CYS A 17 16.91 -13.46 -3.45
CA CYS A 17 16.02 -14.37 -2.74
C CYS A 17 14.89 -14.80 -3.69
N ASP A 18 15.21 -15.64 -4.68
CA ASP A 18 14.24 -16.34 -5.50
C ASP A 18 13.86 -17.64 -4.78
N SER A 19 13.36 -17.48 -3.55
CA SER A 19 12.48 -18.49 -2.99
C SER A 19 11.13 -18.24 -3.67
N PRO A 20 10.53 -19.23 -4.36
CA PRO A 20 9.18 -19.08 -4.90
C PRO A 20 8.27 -18.79 -3.70
N LYS A 21 7.89 -17.53 -3.55
CA LYS A 21 7.01 -17.11 -2.47
C LYS A 21 5.72 -17.91 -2.68
N PRO A 22 5.27 -18.69 -1.68
CA PRO A 22 4.02 -19.41 -1.81
C PRO A 22 2.93 -18.42 -2.25
N PRO A 23 1.94 -18.85 -3.07
CA PRO A 23 0.87 -17.97 -3.49
C PRO A 23 0.28 -17.32 -2.24
N LYS A 24 0.39 -15.99 -2.14
CA LYS A 24 -0.08 -15.24 -0.98
C LYS A 24 -1.56 -15.56 -0.80
N THR A 25 -1.92 -16.03 0.38
CA THR A 25 -3.32 -16.23 0.73
C THR A 25 -4.05 -14.89 0.63
N SER A 26 -5.37 -14.90 0.42
CA SER A 26 -6.16 -13.66 0.46
C SER A 26 -5.92 -12.89 1.76
N ALA A 27 -5.79 -13.61 2.88
CA ALA A 27 -5.44 -13.04 4.19
C ALA A 27 -4.08 -12.32 4.18
N ASP A 28 -3.04 -12.90 3.59
CA ASP A 28 -1.72 -12.25 3.51
C ASP A 28 -1.76 -10.96 2.68
N ARG A 29 -2.60 -10.94 1.62
CA ARG A 29 -2.77 -9.73 0.79
C ARG A 29 -3.46 -8.63 1.58
N VAL A 30 -4.53 -8.96 2.32
CA VAL A 30 -5.24 -8.01 3.17
C VAL A 30 -4.32 -7.48 4.26
N ALA A 31 -3.64 -8.35 5.01
CA ALA A 31 -2.75 -7.94 6.10
C ALA A 31 -1.62 -7.01 5.61
N LYS A 32 -1.03 -7.28 4.44
CA LYS A 32 -0.04 -6.39 3.83
C LYS A 32 -0.63 -5.02 3.49
N ALA A 33 -1.81 -4.99 2.88
CA ALA A 33 -2.46 -3.75 2.48
C ALA A 33 -2.92 -2.92 3.70
N GLU A 34 -3.36 -3.59 4.76
CA GLU A 34 -3.69 -2.93 6.05
C GLU A 34 -2.45 -2.31 6.67
N ALA A 35 -1.33 -3.03 6.70
CA ALA A 35 -0.06 -2.47 7.20
C ALA A 35 0.39 -1.24 6.39
N ALA A 36 0.28 -1.28 5.06
CA ALA A 36 0.61 -0.14 4.21
C ALA A 36 -0.32 1.06 4.47
N MET A 37 -1.61 0.82 4.68
CA MET A 37 -2.58 1.86 5.05
C MET A 37 -2.26 2.50 6.39
N GLU A 38 -1.93 1.70 7.41
CA GLU A 38 -1.54 2.21 8.73
C GLU A 38 -0.23 3.02 8.67
N GLU A 39 0.72 2.59 7.84
CA GLU A 39 1.93 3.38 7.61
C GLU A 39 1.61 4.73 6.96
N CYS A 40 0.73 4.76 5.96
CA CYS A 40 0.31 6.02 5.35
C CYS A 40 -0.38 6.93 6.37
N LYS A 41 -1.33 6.41 7.17
CA LYS A 41 -2.00 7.17 8.23
C LYS A 41 -0.99 7.82 9.18
N LYS A 42 0.01 7.06 9.62
CA LYS A 42 1.08 7.56 10.49
C LYS A 42 1.85 8.71 9.86
N ARG A 43 2.23 8.59 8.58
CA ARG A 43 2.92 9.67 7.86
C ARG A 43 2.06 10.94 7.72
N GLN A 44 0.73 10.79 7.67
CA GLN A 44 -0.20 11.91 7.51
C GLN A 44 -0.76 12.46 8.83
N GLY A 45 -0.42 11.85 9.98
CA GLY A 45 -0.97 12.19 11.30
C GLY A 45 -2.47 11.85 11.43
N LEU A 46 -2.89 10.71 10.89
CA LEU A 46 -4.29 10.26 10.81
C LEU A 46 -4.50 8.87 11.42
N GLU A 47 -3.64 8.40 12.35
CA GLU A 47 -3.74 7.03 12.91
C GLU A 47 -5.07 6.75 13.62
N GLY A 48 -5.71 7.77 14.18
CA GLY A 48 -7.00 7.65 14.86
C GLY A 48 -8.22 7.66 13.94
N ILE A 49 -8.04 7.94 12.64
CA ILE A 49 -9.15 8.06 11.69
C ILE A 49 -9.49 6.69 11.11
N ALA A 50 -10.78 6.37 11.07
CA ALA A 50 -11.25 5.13 10.48
C ALA A 50 -10.89 5.05 8.99
N THR A 51 -10.37 3.89 8.54
CA THR A 51 -10.08 3.68 7.13
C THR A 51 -11.38 3.69 6.33
N PRO A 52 -11.51 4.54 5.28
CA PRO A 52 -12.69 4.53 4.43
C PRO A 52 -12.93 3.16 3.79
N THR A 53 -14.18 2.76 3.67
CA THR A 53 -14.59 1.52 2.97
C THR A 53 -14.76 1.73 1.46
N GLY A 54 -14.49 2.94 0.99
CA GLY A 54 -14.68 3.33 -0.40
C GLY A 54 -13.93 4.61 -0.73
N VAL A 55 -13.97 4.94 -2.01
CA VAL A 55 -13.09 5.91 -2.66
C VAL A 55 -13.82 7.12 -3.24
N VAL A 56 -15.15 7.13 -3.11
CA VAL A 56 -16.02 8.20 -3.59
C VAL A 56 -15.82 9.42 -2.70
N MET A 57 -15.50 10.57 -3.29
CA MET A 57 -15.27 11.82 -2.56
C MET A 57 -16.58 12.54 -2.22
N ASP A 58 -17.50 12.61 -3.18
CA ASP A 58 -18.84 13.16 -3.01
C ASP A 58 -19.83 12.02 -2.85
N ASP A 59 -19.96 11.55 -1.62
CA ASP A 59 -20.92 10.50 -1.27
C ASP A 59 -22.31 11.14 -1.02
N PRO A 60 -23.35 10.76 -1.79
CA PRO A 60 -24.69 11.27 -1.57
C PRO A 60 -25.20 11.06 -0.13
N ALA A 61 -24.74 10.02 0.56
CA ALA A 61 -25.14 9.74 1.94
C ALA A 61 -24.59 10.77 2.94
N THR A 62 -23.46 11.42 2.63
CA THR A 62 -22.82 12.42 3.50
C THR A 62 -22.94 13.85 2.99
N ARG A 63 -23.54 14.04 1.81
CA ARG A 63 -23.73 15.37 1.21
C ARG A 63 -24.60 16.26 2.10
N GLY A 64 -24.10 17.46 2.39
CA GLY A 64 -24.80 18.45 3.22
C GLY A 64 -24.73 18.16 4.72
N GLN A 65 -24.05 17.10 5.15
CA GLN A 65 -23.74 16.90 6.57
C GLN A 65 -22.73 17.94 7.05
N GLU A 66 -22.75 18.19 8.36
CA GLU A 66 -21.75 19.04 9.00
C GLU A 66 -20.34 18.44 8.82
N MET A 67 -19.38 19.30 8.52
CA MET A 67 -17.99 18.90 8.37
C MET A 67 -17.37 18.63 9.74
N THR A 68 -17.46 17.38 10.20
CA THR A 68 -16.83 16.93 11.45
C THR A 68 -15.33 16.64 11.24
N PRO A 69 -14.51 16.66 12.31
CA PRO A 69 -13.10 16.26 12.21
C PRO A 69 -12.89 14.84 11.66
N GLU A 70 -13.79 13.92 12.01
CA GLU A 70 -13.76 12.54 11.50
C GLU A 70 -14.02 12.51 9.99
N LEU A 71 -15.07 13.19 9.52
CA LEU A 71 -15.38 13.25 8.09
C LEU A 71 -14.26 13.93 7.31
N ALA A 72 -13.70 15.02 7.83
CA ALA A 72 -12.54 15.70 7.25
C ALA A 72 -11.31 14.78 7.19
N GLY A 73 -11.06 14.02 8.26
CA GLY A 73 -9.99 13.02 8.32
C GLY A 73 -10.17 11.92 7.26
N GLN A 74 -11.38 11.39 7.12
CA GLN A 74 -11.69 10.35 6.12
C GLN A 74 -11.54 10.88 4.69
N LEU A 75 -11.96 12.12 4.42
CA LEU A 75 -11.74 12.77 3.12
C LEU A 75 -10.26 12.97 2.84
N ARG A 76 -9.46 13.36 3.85
CA ARG A 76 -8.01 13.45 3.73
C ARG A 76 -7.39 12.08 3.43
N LEU A 77 -7.83 11.00 4.07
CA LEU A 77 -7.34 9.65 3.76
C LEU A 77 -7.59 9.26 2.30
N LYS A 78 -8.77 9.57 1.76
CA LYS A 78 -9.12 9.29 0.35
C LYS A 78 -8.21 10.00 -0.65
N ILE A 79 -7.54 11.09 -0.24
CA ILE A 79 -6.61 11.86 -1.06
C ILE A 79 -5.16 11.45 -0.76
N GLN A 80 -4.75 11.57 0.50
CA GLN A 80 -3.36 11.47 0.94
C GLN A 80 -2.85 10.03 0.99
N CYS A 81 -3.75 9.05 1.16
CA CYS A 81 -3.44 7.61 1.21
C CYS A 81 -4.14 6.85 0.10
N ARG A 82 -4.32 7.49 -1.06
CA ARG A 82 -5.18 6.97 -2.12
C ARG A 82 -4.72 5.61 -2.64
N LEU A 83 -3.42 5.46 -2.88
CA LEU A 83 -2.86 4.25 -3.46
C LEU A 83 -3.03 3.06 -2.52
N GLU A 84 -2.66 3.23 -1.25
CA GLU A 84 -2.81 2.20 -0.22
C GLU A 84 -4.29 1.85 0.02
N LEU A 85 -5.20 2.83 -0.09
CA LEU A 85 -6.63 2.60 0.05
C LEU A 85 -7.17 1.76 -1.11
N ASP A 86 -6.79 2.06 -2.35
CA ASP A 86 -7.18 1.26 -3.51
C ASP A 86 -6.64 -0.19 -3.39
N GLU A 87 -5.41 -0.37 -2.93
CA GLU A 87 -4.82 -1.69 -2.68
C GLU A 87 -5.58 -2.47 -1.60
N LEU A 88 -5.94 -1.82 -0.49
CA LEU A 88 -6.70 -2.45 0.58
C LEU A 88 -8.10 -2.87 0.12
N LEU A 89 -8.80 -1.98 -0.61
CA LEU A 89 -10.12 -2.29 -1.14
C LEU A 89 -10.06 -3.41 -2.18
N ALA A 90 -9.01 -3.46 -3.00
CA ALA A 90 -8.79 -4.55 -3.94
C ALA A 90 -8.48 -5.87 -3.21
N ALA A 91 -7.66 -5.84 -2.16
CA ALA A 91 -7.30 -7.02 -1.38
C ALA A 91 -8.50 -7.64 -0.64
N ARG A 92 -9.48 -6.82 -0.25
CA ARG A 92 -10.72 -7.24 0.43
C ARG A 92 -11.79 -7.81 -0.48
N LYS A 93 -11.65 -7.65 -1.80
CA LYS A 93 -12.58 -8.28 -2.75
C LYS A 93 -12.37 -9.80 -2.77
N PRO A 94 -13.46 -10.60 -2.84
CA PRO A 94 -13.38 -12.05 -2.91
C PRO A 94 -12.68 -12.54 -4.18
#